data_AF-A0A959A7S4-F1
#
_entry.id   AF-A0A959A7S4-F1
#
_cell.length_a   1.000
_cell.length_b   1.000
_cell.length_c   1.000
_cell.angle_alpha   90.00
_cell.angle_beta   90.00
_cell.angle_gamma   90.00
#
_symmetry.space_group_name_H-M   'P 1'
#
loop_
_entity.id
_entity.type
_entity.pdbx_description
1 polymer ?
#
loop_
_entity_poly.entity_id
_entity_poly.type
_entity_poly.pdbx_seq_one_letter_code
_entity_poly.pdbx_strand_id
1 'polypeptide(L)'
;MQQDLKAIFGNTAGLDEKSVDFLTNALEKNNLPGFDFLEFKLSLANMQGMNLPEETAYKTTYATASTVGLTKDKLVSTAQHYRQVLLKEKEQFDVALSNQLQKRVKSKQQEVEKLKGQIEAWKQQIENLQNQIAKSQATIDDADNMIQREMDKISSTKENFVHTHQSILNQLDLDIQNIQKYL
;
A
#
# COMPACT_ATOMS: atom_id res chain seq x y z
N MET A 1 36.97 -15.00 10.60
CA MET A 1 37.29 -14.01 9.55
C MET A 1 36.16 -13.00 9.39
N GLN A 2 34.91 -13.39 9.06
CA GLN A 2 33.80 -12.44 8.94
C GLN A 2 33.65 -11.46 10.13
N GLN A 3 33.59 -11.97 11.36
CA GLN A 3 33.44 -11.14 12.56
C GLN A 3 34.63 -10.19 12.75
N ASP A 4 35.83 -10.65 12.37
CA ASP A 4 37.05 -9.86 12.44
C ASP A 4 37.04 -8.73 11.39
N LEU A 5 36.54 -9.01 10.18
CA LEU A 5 36.35 -7.99 9.13
C LEU A 5 35.32 -6.94 9.55
N LYS A 6 34.24 -7.33 10.22
CA LYS A 6 33.27 -6.39 10.79
C LYS A 6 33.91 -5.50 11.87
N ALA A 7 34.75 -6.07 12.72
CA ALA A 7 35.48 -5.29 13.73
C ALA A 7 36.44 -4.27 13.09
N ILE A 8 37.07 -4.62 11.96
CA ILE A 8 38.03 -3.75 11.26
C ILE A 8 37.33 -2.67 10.43
N PHE A 9 36.27 -3.02 9.70
CA PHE A 9 35.63 -2.14 8.72
C PHE A 9 34.31 -1.51 9.21
N GLY A 10 33.72 -2.02 10.30
CA GLY A 10 32.43 -1.59 10.84
C GLY A 10 32.51 -0.63 12.02
N ASN A 11 33.69 -0.31 12.53
CA ASN A 11 33.85 0.50 13.76
C ASN A 11 33.84 2.03 13.51
N THR A 12 33.35 2.49 12.36
CA THR A 12 33.20 3.92 12.08
C THR A 12 31.77 4.39 12.35
N ALA A 13 31.63 5.57 12.95
CA ALA A 13 30.33 6.13 13.28
C ALA A 13 29.50 6.40 12.00
N GLY A 14 28.22 6.00 12.02
CA GLY A 14 27.26 6.27 10.95
C GLY A 14 27.16 5.18 9.87
N LEU A 15 27.77 4.01 10.07
CA LEU A 15 27.59 2.88 9.16
C LEU A 15 26.28 2.13 9.41
N ASP A 16 25.63 1.68 8.33
CA ASP A 16 24.48 0.79 8.37
C ASP A 16 24.94 -0.67 8.56
N GLU A 17 24.46 -1.34 9.62
CA GLU A 17 24.88 -2.69 10.02
C GLU A 17 24.66 -3.72 8.90
N LYS A 18 23.55 -3.62 8.17
CA LYS A 18 23.26 -4.55 7.05
C LYS A 18 24.21 -4.36 5.89
N SER A 19 24.57 -3.10 5.59
CA SER A 19 25.54 -2.77 4.55
C SER A 19 26.94 -3.23 4.93
N VAL A 20 27.34 -3.06 6.19
CA VAL A 20 28.60 -3.60 6.72
C VAL A 20 28.62 -5.12 6.59
N ASP A 21 27.55 -5.80 7.01
CA ASP A 21 27.42 -7.24 6.90
C ASP A 21 27.49 -7.73 5.47
N PHE A 22 26.79 -7.05 4.55
CA PHE A 22 26.77 -7.42 3.14
C PHE A 22 28.16 -7.28 2.49
N LEU A 23 28.83 -6.14 2.71
CA LEU A 23 30.13 -5.86 2.10
C LEU A 23 31.25 -6.71 2.72
N THR A 24 31.25 -6.93 4.03
CA THR A 24 32.23 -7.81 4.69
C THR A 24 32.07 -9.27 4.24
N ASN A 25 30.84 -9.74 4.04
CA ASN A 25 30.58 -11.04 3.43
C ASN A 25 31.11 -11.14 1.99
N ALA A 26 30.95 -10.07 1.19
CA ALA A 26 31.44 -10.05 -0.18
C ALA A 26 32.97 -10.11 -0.24
N LEU A 27 33.66 -9.42 0.68
CA LEU A 27 35.10 -9.51 0.83
C LEU A 27 35.56 -10.93 1.21
N GLU A 28 34.90 -11.56 2.19
CA GLU A 28 35.23 -12.92 2.63
C GLU A 28 35.00 -13.97 1.53
N LYS A 29 33.91 -13.85 0.76
CA LYS A 29 33.64 -14.73 -0.39
C LYS A 29 34.66 -14.58 -1.52
N ASN A 30 35.30 -13.43 -1.63
CA ASN A 30 36.34 -13.15 -2.61
C ASN A 30 37.75 -13.17 -2.00
N ASN A 31 37.90 -13.80 -0.82
CA ASN A 31 39.17 -13.90 -0.13
C ASN A 31 40.19 -14.69 -0.96
N LEU A 32 41.44 -14.21 -1.01
CA LEU A 32 42.51 -14.82 -1.79
C LEU A 32 43.31 -15.79 -0.91
N PRO A 33 43.88 -16.87 -1.50
CA PRO A 33 44.65 -17.83 -0.73
C PRO A 33 45.99 -17.26 -0.23
N GLY A 34 46.35 -17.60 1.00
CA GLY A 34 47.60 -17.23 1.66
C GLY A 34 47.57 -15.86 2.33
N PHE A 35 48.71 -15.42 2.84
CA PHE A 35 48.78 -14.12 3.52
C PHE A 35 48.65 -12.97 2.50
N ASP A 36 47.60 -12.17 2.64
CA ASP A 36 47.20 -11.11 1.71
C ASP A 36 46.80 -9.82 2.44
N PHE A 37 46.13 -8.88 1.75
CA PHE A 37 45.68 -7.62 2.33
C PHE A 37 44.71 -7.77 3.51
N LEU A 38 43.77 -8.72 3.51
CA LEU A 38 42.82 -8.88 4.61
C LEU A 38 43.54 -9.38 5.87
N GLU A 39 44.46 -10.34 5.71
CA GLU A 39 45.24 -10.87 6.84
C GLU A 39 46.27 -9.87 7.35
N PHE A 40 46.81 -9.04 6.46
CA PHE A 40 47.62 -7.90 6.83
C PHE A 40 46.81 -6.89 7.67
N LYS A 41 45.59 -6.54 7.24
CA LYS A 41 44.72 -5.61 7.98
C LYS A 41 44.28 -6.16 9.33
N LEU A 42 44.01 -7.46 9.42
CA LEU A 42 43.69 -8.14 10.69
C LEU A 42 44.88 -8.11 11.66
N SER A 43 46.06 -8.48 11.17
CA SER A 43 47.29 -8.45 11.97
C SER A 43 47.65 -7.03 12.42
N LEU A 44 47.45 -6.04 11.55
CA LEU A 44 47.67 -4.63 11.87
C LEU A 44 46.70 -4.13 12.94
N ALA A 45 45.42 -4.48 12.86
CA ALA A 45 44.42 -4.09 13.87
C ALA A 45 44.79 -4.65 15.26
N ASN A 46 45.27 -5.90 15.33
CA ASN A 46 45.76 -6.49 16.58
C ASN A 46 46.97 -5.72 17.16
N MET A 47 47.91 -5.30 16.31
CA MET A 47 49.08 -4.51 16.73
C MET A 47 48.70 -3.10 17.20
N GLN A 48 47.75 -2.46 16.54
CA GLN A 48 47.22 -1.15 16.97
C GLN A 48 46.44 -1.26 18.29
N GLY A 49 45.75 -2.39 18.53
CA GLY A 49 45.12 -2.71 19.81
C GLY A 49 46.11 -2.82 20.99
N MET A 50 47.41 -2.99 20.72
CA MET A 50 48.50 -2.98 21.72
C MET A 50 49.11 -1.59 21.94
N ASN A 51 48.46 -0.51 21.47
CA ASN A 51 48.93 0.87 21.59
C ASN A 51 50.30 1.16 20.91
N LEU A 52 50.67 0.37 19.89
CA LEU A 52 51.85 0.64 19.09
C LEU A 52 51.62 1.87 18.19
N PRO A 53 52.64 2.74 18.02
CA PRO A 53 52.57 3.81 17.02
C PRO A 53 52.27 3.24 15.64
N GLU A 54 51.42 3.93 14.86
CA GLU A 54 50.92 3.46 13.57
C GLU A 54 52.06 3.02 12.63
N GLU A 55 53.09 3.84 12.48
CA GLU A 55 54.25 3.52 11.64
C GLU A 55 54.95 2.23 12.09
N THR A 56 55.12 2.04 13.40
CA THR A 56 55.74 0.84 13.98
C THR A 56 54.86 -0.39 13.78
N ALA A 57 53.54 -0.24 13.92
CA ALA A 57 52.58 -1.32 13.68
C ALA A 57 52.64 -1.78 12.22
N TYR A 58 52.60 -0.85 11.26
CA TYR A 58 52.73 -1.16 9.83
C TYR A 58 54.06 -1.85 9.48
N LYS A 59 55.20 -1.32 9.97
CA LYS A 59 56.52 -1.91 9.71
C LYS A 59 56.65 -3.30 10.31
N THR A 60 56.19 -3.50 11.56
CA THR A 60 56.25 -4.77 12.27
C THR A 60 55.34 -5.81 11.58
N THR A 61 54.09 -5.47 11.31
CA THR A 61 53.16 -6.36 10.61
C THR A 61 53.70 -6.74 9.22
N TYR A 62 54.28 -5.79 8.49
CA TYR A 62 54.88 -6.08 7.18
C TYR A 62 56.10 -7.00 7.30
N ALA A 63 57.01 -6.74 8.24
CA ALA A 63 58.17 -7.59 8.47
C ALA A 63 57.77 -9.03 8.80
N THR A 64 56.76 -9.22 9.65
CA THR A 64 56.19 -10.55 9.95
C THR A 64 55.54 -11.18 8.73
N ALA A 65 54.75 -10.44 7.97
CA ALA A 65 54.08 -10.94 6.78
C ALA A 65 55.06 -11.32 5.65
N SER A 66 56.19 -10.62 5.53
CA SER A 66 57.21 -10.92 4.53
C SER A 66 57.92 -12.25 4.77
N THR A 67 58.03 -12.73 6.02
CA THR A 67 58.60 -14.07 6.31
C THR A 67 57.73 -15.20 5.76
N VAL A 68 56.43 -14.97 5.59
CA VAL A 68 55.46 -15.90 5.01
C VAL A 68 55.17 -15.60 3.53
N GLY A 69 56.01 -14.81 2.87
CA GLY A 69 55.96 -14.58 1.43
C GLY A 69 55.10 -13.41 0.95
N LEU A 70 54.68 -12.49 1.85
CA LEU A 70 54.02 -11.25 1.43
C LEU A 70 55.05 -10.22 0.92
N THR A 71 54.91 -9.81 -0.34
CA THR A 71 55.66 -8.69 -0.93
C THR A 71 54.80 -7.43 -0.96
N LYS A 72 55.44 -6.26 -1.10
CA LYS A 72 54.71 -4.99 -1.25
C LYS A 72 53.78 -5.01 -2.47
N ASP A 73 54.26 -5.54 -3.58
CA ASP A 73 53.47 -5.63 -4.81
C ASP A 73 52.26 -6.56 -4.64
N LYS A 74 52.43 -7.69 -3.95
CA LYS A 74 51.32 -8.60 -3.60
C LYS A 74 50.32 -7.92 -2.66
N LEU A 75 50.79 -7.16 -1.68
CA LEU A 75 49.90 -6.42 -0.76
C LEU A 75 49.06 -5.38 -1.51
N VAL A 76 49.68 -4.64 -2.44
CA VAL A 76 48.97 -3.63 -3.25
C VAL A 76 48.00 -4.29 -4.23
N SER A 77 48.40 -5.37 -4.93
CA SER A 77 47.54 -6.04 -5.90
C SER A 77 46.33 -6.71 -5.25
N THR A 78 46.51 -7.33 -4.09
CA THR A 78 45.42 -7.92 -3.31
C THR A 78 44.49 -6.85 -2.73
N ALA A 79 45.01 -5.71 -2.27
CA ALA A 79 44.18 -4.56 -1.89
C ALA A 79 43.34 -4.01 -3.05
N GLN A 80 43.94 -3.93 -4.25
CA GLN A 80 43.23 -3.52 -5.46
C GLN A 80 42.12 -4.50 -5.85
N HIS A 81 42.35 -5.81 -5.70
CA HIS A 81 41.32 -6.84 -5.90
C HIS A 81 40.11 -6.59 -4.99
N TYR A 82 40.32 -6.44 -3.68
CA TYR A 82 39.22 -6.16 -2.74
C TYR A 82 38.51 -4.84 -3.02
N ARG A 83 39.24 -3.81 -3.46
CA ARG A 83 38.64 -2.56 -3.93
C ARG A 83 37.71 -2.80 -5.12
N GLN A 84 38.12 -3.61 -6.10
CA GLN A 84 37.29 -3.92 -7.26
C GLN A 84 36.07 -4.77 -6.89
N VAL A 85 36.21 -5.69 -5.95
CA VAL A 85 35.06 -6.44 -5.39
C VAL A 85 34.02 -5.47 -4.83
N LEU A 86 34.42 -4.53 -3.97
CA LEU A 86 33.49 -3.55 -3.40
C LEU A 86 32.83 -2.65 -4.44
N LEU A 87 33.58 -2.22 -5.47
CA LEU A 87 33.03 -1.44 -6.58
C LEU A 87 31.97 -2.23 -7.37
N LYS A 88 32.24 -3.50 -7.63
CA LYS A 88 31.30 -4.39 -8.33
C LYS A 88 30.04 -4.64 -7.51
N GLU A 89 30.18 -4.88 -6.20
CA GLU A 89 29.03 -5.03 -5.29
C GLU A 89 28.18 -3.77 -5.25
N LYS A 90 28.81 -2.58 -5.25
CA LYS A 90 28.09 -1.31 -5.35
C LYS A 90 27.30 -1.20 -6.65
N GLU A 91 27.91 -1.53 -7.79
CA GLU A 91 27.22 -1.49 -9.09
C GLU A 91 26.02 -2.44 -9.11
N GLN A 92 26.19 -3.66 -8.61
CA GLN A 92 25.11 -4.64 -8.50
C GLN A 92 23.98 -4.16 -7.57
N PHE A 93 24.34 -3.53 -6.45
CA PHE A 93 23.38 -2.91 -5.54
C PHE A 93 22.58 -1.80 -6.24
N ASP A 94 23.24 -0.90 -6.96
CA ASP A 94 22.59 0.21 -7.66
C ASP A 94 21.61 -0.31 -8.73
N VAL A 95 21.98 -1.36 -9.47
CA VAL A 95 21.09 -2.04 -10.43
C VAL A 95 19.89 -2.69 -9.74
N ALA A 96 20.13 -3.42 -8.65
CA ALA A 96 19.05 -4.08 -7.89
C ALA A 96 18.07 -3.06 -7.29
N LEU A 97 18.60 -1.94 -6.77
CA LEU A 97 17.80 -0.84 -6.23
C LEU A 97 16.94 -0.19 -7.31
N SER A 98 17.53 0.12 -8.47
CA SER A 98 16.81 0.68 -9.62
C SER A 98 15.68 -0.24 -10.07
N ASN A 99 15.95 -1.54 -10.22
CA ASN A 99 14.95 -2.54 -10.60
C ASN A 99 13.81 -2.63 -9.56
N GLN A 100 14.16 -2.62 -8.27
CA GLN A 100 13.18 -2.67 -7.19
C GLN A 100 12.30 -1.42 -7.14
N LEU A 101 12.89 -0.24 -7.34
CA LEU A 101 12.17 1.03 -7.45
C LEU A 101 11.22 1.00 -8.65
N GLN A 102 11.71 0.63 -9.83
CA GLN A 102 10.90 0.56 -11.05
C GLN A 102 9.74 -0.43 -10.89
N LYS A 103 9.98 -1.61 -10.31
CA LYS A 103 8.94 -2.61 -10.04
C LYS A 103 7.87 -2.06 -9.09
N ARG A 104 8.27 -1.46 -7.97
CA ARG A 104 7.33 -0.89 -6.99
C ARG A 104 6.53 0.26 -7.58
N VAL A 105 7.18 1.20 -8.26
CA VAL A 105 6.51 2.34 -8.90
C VAL A 105 5.53 1.85 -9.97
N LYS A 106 5.95 0.94 -10.86
CA LYS A 106 5.08 0.38 -11.89
C LYS A 106 3.87 -0.36 -11.29
N SER A 107 4.08 -1.15 -10.23
CA SER A 107 2.98 -1.83 -9.55
C SER A 107 1.96 -0.85 -8.95
N LYS A 108 2.44 0.26 -8.37
CA LYS A 108 1.56 1.31 -7.84
C LYS A 108 0.86 2.10 -8.93
N GLN A 109 1.51 2.37 -10.05
CA GLN A 109 0.87 2.98 -11.22
C GLN A 109 -0.28 2.10 -11.75
N GLN A 110 -0.05 0.79 -11.89
CA GLN A 110 -1.09 -0.15 -12.33
C GLN A 110 -2.26 -0.23 -11.35
N GLU A 111 -1.99 -0.23 -10.05
CA GLU A 111 -3.02 -0.20 -9.00
C GLU A 111 -3.86 1.08 -9.08
N VAL A 112 -3.23 2.24 -9.26
CA VAL A 112 -3.91 3.53 -9.43
C VAL A 112 -4.80 3.54 -10.66
N GLU A 113 -4.31 3.08 -11.81
CA GLU A 113 -5.10 3.04 -13.04
C GLU A 113 -6.30 2.09 -12.93
N LYS A 114 -6.12 0.94 -12.27
CA LYS A 114 -7.23 0.02 -11.97
C LYS A 114 -8.30 0.71 -11.11
N LEU A 115 -7.89 1.39 -10.03
CA LEU A 115 -8.80 2.10 -9.14
C LEU A 115 -9.55 3.22 -9.84
N LYS A 116 -8.87 3.99 -10.73
CA LYS A 116 -9.54 5.01 -11.56
C LYS A 116 -10.64 4.40 -12.43
N GLY A 117 -10.35 3.28 -13.10
CA GLY A 117 -11.35 2.57 -13.90
C GLY A 117 -12.55 2.09 -13.07
N GLN A 118 -12.30 1.57 -11.86
CA GLN A 118 -13.38 1.17 -10.95
C GLN A 118 -14.23 2.35 -10.48
N ILE A 119 -13.61 3.49 -10.15
CA ILE A 119 -14.32 4.71 -9.77
C ILE A 119 -15.25 5.16 -10.89
N GLU A 120 -14.79 5.14 -12.15
CA GLU A 120 -15.60 5.57 -13.28
C GLU A 120 -16.78 4.62 -13.52
N ALA A 121 -16.57 3.30 -13.40
CA ALA A 121 -17.65 2.32 -13.46
C ALA A 121 -18.69 2.52 -12.34
N TRP A 122 -18.24 2.80 -11.10
CA TRP A 122 -19.15 3.08 -9.99
C TRP A 122 -19.95 4.36 -10.19
N LYS A 123 -19.35 5.42 -10.76
CA LYS A 123 -20.08 6.65 -11.09
C LYS A 123 -21.23 6.38 -12.08
N GLN A 124 -20.96 5.60 -13.13
CA GLN A 124 -21.99 5.22 -14.10
C GLN A 124 -23.11 4.40 -13.44
N GLN A 125 -22.76 3.51 -12.50
CA GLN A 125 -23.75 2.77 -11.72
C GLN A 125 -24.60 3.68 -10.83
N ILE A 126 -23.98 4.67 -10.17
CA ILE A 126 -24.70 5.67 -9.36
C ILE A 126 -25.69 6.44 -10.22
N GLU A 127 -25.28 6.91 -11.40
CA GLU A 127 -26.16 7.65 -12.32
C GLU A 127 -27.36 6.79 -12.77
N ASN A 128 -27.12 5.52 -13.11
CA ASN A 128 -28.19 4.60 -13.46
C ASN A 128 -29.16 4.36 -12.28
N LEU A 129 -28.64 4.13 -11.08
CA LEU A 129 -29.45 3.94 -9.88
C LEU A 129 -30.28 5.20 -9.55
N GLN A 130 -29.69 6.39 -9.69
CA GLN A 130 -30.41 7.65 -9.51
C GLN A 130 -31.57 7.81 -10.51
N ASN A 131 -31.33 7.46 -11.78
CA ASN A 131 -32.38 7.46 -12.80
C ASN A 131 -33.51 6.46 -12.48
N GLN A 132 -33.17 5.27 -11.97
CA GLN A 132 -34.18 4.29 -11.56
C GLN A 132 -34.99 4.78 -10.36
N ILE A 133 -34.34 5.35 -9.35
CA ILE A 133 -35.01 5.96 -8.18
C ILE A 133 -35.99 7.05 -8.64
N ALA A 134 -35.57 7.94 -9.54
CA ALA A 134 -36.43 9.01 -10.05
C ALA A 134 -37.67 8.47 -10.78
N LYS A 135 -37.52 7.42 -11.60
CA LYS A 135 -38.64 6.78 -12.30
C LYS A 135 -39.62 6.12 -11.31
N SER A 136 -39.11 5.43 -10.30
CA SER A 136 -39.95 4.82 -9.27
C SER A 136 -40.69 5.87 -8.46
N GLN A 137 -40.04 6.98 -8.10
CA GLN A 137 -40.71 8.08 -7.38
C GLN A 137 -41.84 8.68 -8.20
N ALA A 138 -41.60 8.99 -9.48
CA ALA A 138 -42.65 9.50 -10.37
C ALA A 138 -43.84 8.53 -10.49
N THR A 139 -43.57 7.22 -10.49
CA THR A 139 -44.63 6.19 -10.52
C THR A 139 -45.45 6.18 -9.23
N ILE A 140 -44.79 6.32 -8.08
CA ILE A 140 -45.45 6.41 -6.77
C ILE A 140 -46.34 7.65 -6.71
N ASP A 141 -45.80 8.82 -7.10
CA ASP A 141 -46.53 10.08 -7.06
C ASP A 141 -47.79 10.04 -7.95
N ASP A 142 -47.71 9.42 -9.14
CA ASP A 142 -48.88 9.23 -10.02
C ASP A 142 -49.91 8.28 -9.39
N ALA A 143 -49.46 7.16 -8.83
CA ALA A 143 -50.34 6.20 -8.16
C ALA A 143 -51.05 6.81 -6.95
N ASP A 144 -50.36 7.57 -6.12
CA ASP A 144 -50.94 8.26 -4.96
C ASP A 144 -52.01 9.28 -5.39
N ASN A 145 -51.75 10.02 -6.46
CA ASN A 145 -52.73 10.95 -7.04
C ASN A 145 -53.97 10.21 -7.58
N MET A 146 -53.79 9.05 -8.23
CA MET A 146 -54.91 8.23 -8.70
C MET A 146 -55.72 7.68 -7.52
N ILE A 147 -55.05 7.18 -6.49
CA ILE A 147 -55.68 6.66 -5.26
C ILE A 147 -56.52 7.76 -4.60
N GLN A 148 -55.99 8.98 -4.45
CA GLN A 148 -56.73 10.09 -3.88
C GLN A 148 -57.98 10.43 -4.68
N ARG A 149 -57.89 10.51 -6.01
CA ARG A 149 -59.04 10.78 -6.88
C ARG A 149 -60.12 9.72 -6.76
N GLU A 150 -59.75 8.45 -6.68
CA GLU A 150 -60.73 7.36 -6.50
C GLU A 150 -61.36 7.39 -5.11
N MET A 151 -60.60 7.70 -4.06
CA MET A 151 -61.15 7.92 -2.71
C MET A 151 -62.17 9.06 -2.68
N ASP A 152 -61.86 10.19 -3.32
CA ASP A 152 -62.76 11.35 -3.39
C ASP A 152 -64.07 11.00 -4.12
N LYS A 153 -63.99 10.27 -5.24
CA LYS A 153 -65.18 9.79 -5.97
C LYS A 153 -66.03 8.85 -5.13
N ILE A 154 -65.40 7.90 -4.42
CA ILE A 154 -66.10 6.96 -3.54
C ILE A 154 -66.80 7.73 -2.41
N SER A 155 -66.12 8.70 -1.78
CA SER A 155 -66.71 9.53 -0.72
C SER A 155 -67.92 10.31 -1.24
N SER A 156 -67.77 10.99 -2.39
CA SER A 156 -68.86 11.75 -3.00
C SER A 156 -70.05 10.86 -3.36
N THR A 157 -69.79 9.67 -3.92
CA THR A 157 -70.85 8.70 -4.25
C THR A 157 -71.60 8.25 -2.99
N LYS A 158 -70.87 7.96 -1.91
CA LYS A 158 -71.44 7.59 -0.61
C LYS A 158 -72.30 8.72 -0.04
N GLU A 159 -71.79 9.95 -0.03
CA GLU A 159 -72.52 11.13 0.47
C GLU A 159 -73.80 11.37 -0.31
N ASN A 160 -73.72 11.33 -1.65
CA ASN A 160 -74.87 11.49 -2.53
C ASN A 160 -75.93 10.39 -2.29
N PHE A 161 -75.50 9.14 -2.11
CA PHE A 161 -76.40 8.04 -1.82
C PHE A 161 -77.10 8.23 -0.47
N VAL A 162 -76.35 8.53 0.59
CA VAL A 162 -76.91 8.76 1.93
C VAL A 162 -77.90 9.93 1.92
N HIS A 163 -77.55 11.03 1.25
CA HIS A 163 -78.45 12.17 1.12
C HIS A 163 -79.73 11.81 0.37
N THR A 164 -79.62 11.11 -0.76
CA THR A 164 -80.77 10.68 -1.56
C THR A 164 -81.67 9.73 -0.77
N HIS A 165 -81.08 8.75 -0.08
CA HIS A 165 -81.79 7.81 0.78
C HIS A 165 -82.56 8.52 1.88
N GLN A 166 -81.93 9.47 2.59
CA GLN A 166 -82.60 10.25 3.64
C GLN A 166 -83.75 11.10 3.08
N SER A 167 -83.58 11.70 1.90
CA SER A 167 -84.63 12.47 1.25
C SER A 167 -85.85 11.61 0.92
N ILE A 168 -85.63 10.39 0.41
CA ILE A 168 -86.71 9.46 0.09
C ILE A 168 -87.42 9.00 1.38
N LEU A 169 -86.68 8.67 2.44
CA LEU A 169 -87.27 8.32 3.74
C LEU A 169 -88.15 9.45 4.29
N ASN A 170 -87.64 10.68 4.29
CA ASN A 170 -88.41 11.83 4.77
C ASN A 170 -89.71 12.04 3.99
N GLN A 171 -89.68 11.83 2.66
CA GLN A 171 -90.88 11.92 1.82
C GLN A 171 -91.87 10.80 2.15
N LEU A 172 -91.40 9.56 2.29
CA LEU A 172 -92.24 8.43 2.68
C LEU A 172 -92.87 8.64 4.05
N ASP A 173 -92.12 9.13 5.03
CA ASP A 173 -92.63 9.43 6.38
C ASP A 173 -93.72 10.50 6.33
N LEU A 174 -93.52 11.55 5.54
CA LEU A 174 -94.53 12.60 5.33
C LEU A 174 -95.79 12.05 4.65
N ASP A 175 -95.62 11.21 3.63
CA ASP A 175 -96.74 10.59 2.92
C ASP A 175 -97.53 9.64 3.83
N ILE A 176 -96.84 8.84 4.67
CA ILE A 176 -97.48 7.99 5.68
C ILE A 176 -98.29 8.82 6.67
N GLN A 177 -97.74 9.93 7.17
CA GLN A 177 -98.45 10.83 8.07
C GLN A 177 -99.70 11.42 7.41
N ASN A 178 -99.59 11.85 6.15
CA ASN A 178 -100.72 12.38 5.40
C ASN A 178 -101.80 11.32 5.18
N ILE A 179 -101.43 10.09 4.81
CA ILE A 179 -102.36 8.96 4.67
C ILE A 179 -103.11 8.71 5.97
N GLN A 180 -102.40 8.61 7.11
CA GLN A 180 -103.02 8.38 8.42
C GLN A 180 -103.95 9.52 8.87
N LYS A 181 -103.73 10.74 8.38
CA LYS A 181 -104.49 11.93 8.77
C LYS A 181 -105.73 12.15 7.91
N TYR A 182 -105.66 11.84 6.62
CA TYR A 182 -106.70 12.22 5.65
C TYR A 182 -107.53 11.05 5.11
N LEU A 183 -107.07 9.80 5.26
CA LEU A 183 -107.82 8.59 4.91
C LEU A 183 -108.24 7.85 6.18
#